data_AF-A0A643FC76-F1
#
_entry.id   AF-A0A643FC76-F1
#
_cell.length_a   1.000
_cell.length_b   1.000
_cell.length_c   1.000
_cell.angle_alpha   90.00
_cell.angle_beta   90.00
_cell.angle_gamma   90.00
#
_symmetry.space_group_name_H-M   'P 1'
#
loop_
_entity.id
_entity.type
_entity.pdbx_description
1 polymer ?
#
loop_
_entity_poly.entity_id
_entity_poly.type
_entity_poly.pdbx_seq_one_letter_code
_entity_poly.pdbx_strand_id
1 'polypeptide(L)'
;MDEDRGRVRMDAPERVLWWFPSGGLLSPLDEMTSVELGRVLVRPFSLFQAGSLIVGQWDEPGRRVGCRKSLQALLESSGSILHVVQDGSVAFQWALLEAASRAGYRHRVVSWRSPLQCLRAVVREGKWNGIDSKLPPLLRENQRCQNRLTYLLRLMDEGDHRWELVEPVGTEGDWARGLPPVVSERLRDQALAVQLPLTEAQEQLLTLESGWLTGLEQLPTLLRPKLVRPSIEDARVKLVRLEGIPPLLPRGERSQASGIVLFDSTEPAELEMVQSGESTVLAWPRPSPALASKWPDLPAARQARLSSVSLLADAKSPVHLRLRSRKGEEVPVLNVEFREYPSPAVNGIFLAQWSIGYQSIPKVACTSLKEALFLLATGENFGDRKRPGGGYIHDYFFRHEQDIAQAAWRFVVVRDPIQRFLSGFSNRVLHYRELSREYLASLPSMSGVDLEDFPANPSLDQFIANFEFYCQVPTIRHHFSPISAFVAPLESFSRVYAFHEIDALAADISKRTGQEFRIPHSQQGGPKLKLERLGGDSLRRLVKIYEADYEMLKHFYLPPSR
;
A
#
# COMPACT_ATOMS: atom_id res chain seq x y z
N MET A 1 11.34 -78.47 -18.36
CA MET A 1 10.71 -77.82 -17.19
C MET A 1 11.61 -76.67 -16.79
N ASP A 2 11.29 -75.45 -17.24
CA ASP A 2 11.53 -74.17 -16.53
C ASP A 2 11.13 -73.02 -17.46
N GLU A 3 9.85 -72.66 -17.39
CA GLU A 3 9.29 -71.43 -17.93
C GLU A 3 8.44 -70.81 -16.82
N ASP A 4 9.03 -70.03 -15.92
CA ASP A 4 8.35 -68.86 -15.33
C ASP A 4 9.29 -68.08 -14.40
N ARG A 5 9.98 -67.05 -14.92
CA ARG A 5 10.52 -65.96 -14.10
C ARG A 5 10.54 -64.63 -14.85
N GLY A 6 9.69 -63.71 -14.41
CA GLY A 6 10.05 -62.30 -14.29
C GLY A 6 9.81 -61.42 -15.51
N ARG A 7 8.54 -61.14 -15.83
CA ARG A 7 8.17 -59.85 -16.43
C ARG A 7 7.29 -59.08 -15.46
N VAL A 8 7.90 -58.18 -14.70
CA VAL A 8 7.18 -57.08 -14.05
C VAL A 8 6.57 -56.25 -15.19
N ARG A 9 5.24 -56.25 -15.31
CA ARG A 9 4.53 -55.23 -16.10
C ARG A 9 4.86 -53.88 -15.45
N MET A 10 5.68 -53.08 -16.11
CA MET A 10 5.81 -51.67 -15.74
C MET A 10 4.58 -50.95 -16.26
N ASP A 11 3.83 -50.34 -15.36
CA ASP A 11 2.73 -49.44 -15.70
C ASP A 11 3.27 -48.29 -16.58
N ALA A 12 2.49 -47.89 -17.57
CA ALA A 12 2.85 -46.81 -18.49
C ALA A 12 3.15 -45.51 -17.70
N PRO A 13 4.11 -44.68 -18.13
CA PRO A 13 4.44 -43.45 -17.43
C PRO A 13 3.21 -42.52 -17.34
N GLU A 14 2.90 -42.07 -16.13
CA GLU A 14 1.83 -41.12 -15.88
C GLU A 14 2.08 -39.82 -16.65
N ARG A 15 1.15 -39.45 -17.53
CA ARG A 15 1.18 -38.18 -18.27
C ARG A 15 0.50 -37.11 -17.43
N VAL A 16 1.25 -36.04 -17.12
CA VAL A 16 0.78 -34.92 -16.29
C VAL A 16 0.51 -33.71 -17.19
N LEU A 17 -0.72 -33.17 -17.14
CA LEU A 17 -1.09 -31.96 -17.86
C LEU A 17 -1.03 -30.75 -16.92
N TRP A 18 -0.27 -29.72 -17.32
CA TRP A 18 -0.17 -28.44 -16.62
C TRP A 18 -0.93 -27.36 -17.39
N TRP A 19 -1.74 -26.57 -16.69
CA TRP A 19 -2.44 -25.42 -17.29
C TRP A 19 -1.99 -24.11 -16.64
N PHE A 20 -1.58 -23.14 -17.46
CA PHE A 20 -1.30 -21.75 -17.09
C PHE A 20 -2.15 -20.80 -17.95
N PRO A 21 -2.97 -19.91 -17.35
CA PRO A 21 -3.70 -18.92 -18.11
C PRO A 21 -3.09 -17.53 -17.90
N SER A 22 -2.08 -17.17 -18.68
CA SER A 22 -1.82 -15.77 -19.09
C SER A 22 -0.65 -15.69 -20.08
N GLY A 23 -0.80 -14.82 -21.09
CA GLY A 23 0.13 -14.62 -22.20
C GLY A 23 1.41 -13.89 -21.82
N GLY A 24 2.24 -14.49 -20.97
CA GLY A 24 3.66 -14.15 -20.91
C GLY A 24 4.40 -14.85 -22.04
N LEU A 25 5.04 -14.09 -22.93
CA LEU A 25 6.00 -14.61 -23.90
C LEU A 25 7.12 -15.36 -23.14
N LEU A 26 7.04 -16.69 -23.09
CA LEU A 26 8.24 -17.50 -22.93
C LEU A 26 8.96 -17.44 -24.28
N SER A 27 10.12 -16.78 -24.30
CA SER A 27 11.04 -16.89 -25.44
C SER A 27 11.35 -18.37 -25.69
N PRO A 28 11.59 -18.80 -26.94
CA PRO A 28 11.79 -20.20 -27.25
C PRO A 28 13.06 -20.68 -26.52
N LEU A 29 12.89 -21.64 -25.61
CA LEU A 29 13.98 -22.43 -25.08
C LEU A 29 14.62 -23.16 -26.28
N ASP A 30 15.85 -22.77 -26.62
CA ASP A 30 16.66 -23.38 -27.66
C ASP A 30 16.78 -24.91 -27.49
N GLU A 31 16.82 -25.59 -28.63
CA GLU A 31 16.78 -27.05 -28.84
C GLU A 31 17.94 -27.89 -28.25
N MET A 32 18.73 -27.41 -27.27
CA MET A 32 19.95 -28.13 -26.83
C MET A 32 20.15 -28.39 -25.33
N THR A 33 19.09 -28.42 -24.52
CA THR A 33 19.20 -28.99 -23.16
C THR A 33 18.17 -30.07 -22.89
N SER A 34 18.37 -31.23 -23.53
CA SER A 34 17.94 -32.51 -22.97
C SER A 34 18.84 -32.87 -21.79
N VAL A 35 18.53 -32.35 -20.61
CA VAL A 35 19.03 -32.96 -19.37
C VAL A 35 18.00 -34.02 -18.98
N GLU A 36 18.42 -35.28 -19.02
CA GLU A 36 17.67 -36.41 -18.49
C GLU A 36 17.46 -36.25 -16.98
N LEU A 37 16.41 -35.51 -16.59
CA LEU A 37 15.74 -35.76 -15.33
C LEU A 37 14.91 -37.03 -15.53
N GLY A 38 15.37 -38.12 -14.93
CA GLY A 38 14.71 -39.41 -15.01
C GLY A 38 13.19 -39.31 -14.88
N ARG A 39 12.50 -39.80 -15.93
CA ARG A 39 11.09 -40.22 -15.95
C ARG A 39 9.98 -39.15 -15.96
N VAL A 40 10.24 -37.89 -16.34
CA VAL A 40 9.13 -36.94 -16.61
C VAL A 40 9.28 -36.33 -18.00
N LEU A 41 8.39 -36.74 -18.92
CA LEU A 41 8.28 -36.19 -20.26
C LEU A 41 7.36 -34.96 -20.19
N VAL A 42 7.92 -33.77 -20.00
CA VAL A 42 7.16 -32.51 -20.06
C VAL A 42 7.02 -32.14 -21.53
N ARG A 43 5.81 -32.28 -22.09
CA ARG A 43 5.46 -31.66 -23.38
C ARG A 43 4.63 -30.41 -23.12
N PRO A 44 5.10 -29.20 -23.47
CA PRO A 44 4.25 -28.02 -23.45
C PRO A 44 3.15 -28.23 -24.51
N PHE A 45 1.89 -28.26 -24.05
CA PHE A 45 0.74 -28.32 -24.92
C PHE A 45 0.27 -26.88 -25.18
N SER A 46 0.48 -26.34 -26.39
CA SER A 46 -0.12 -25.05 -26.74
C SER A 46 -1.59 -25.27 -27.09
N LEU A 47 -2.50 -24.83 -26.22
CA LEU A 47 -3.93 -24.76 -26.54
C LEU A 47 -4.16 -23.58 -27.48
N PHE A 48 -4.24 -23.82 -28.79
CA PHE A 48 -4.72 -22.82 -29.74
C PHE A 48 -6.26 -22.72 -29.68
N GLN A 49 -6.75 -21.47 -29.61
CA GLN A 49 -8.12 -20.95 -29.81
C GLN A 49 -9.29 -21.52 -28.98
N ALA A 50 -9.41 -22.83 -28.75
CA ALA A 50 -10.61 -23.42 -28.14
C ALA A 50 -10.69 -23.19 -26.61
N GLY A 51 -9.56 -23.29 -25.89
CA GLY A 51 -9.51 -23.14 -24.43
C GLY A 51 -9.78 -21.70 -23.95
N SER A 52 -9.21 -20.70 -24.64
CA SER A 52 -9.44 -19.29 -24.34
C SER A 52 -10.89 -18.86 -24.62
N LEU A 53 -11.53 -19.45 -25.64
CA LEU A 53 -12.95 -19.23 -25.95
C LEU A 53 -13.87 -19.76 -24.84
N ILE A 54 -13.56 -20.94 -24.29
CA ILE A 54 -14.36 -21.54 -23.20
C ILE A 54 -14.25 -20.71 -21.92
N VAL A 55 -13.06 -20.20 -21.59
CA VAL A 55 -12.85 -19.34 -20.40
C VAL A 55 -13.55 -17.99 -20.57
N GLY A 56 -13.41 -17.34 -21.73
CA GLY A 56 -14.06 -16.05 -22.00
C GLY A 56 -15.59 -16.11 -22.00
N GLN A 57 -16.18 -17.25 -22.35
CA GLN A 57 -17.63 -17.43 -22.41
C GLN A 57 -18.25 -17.97 -21.11
N TRP A 58 -17.45 -18.39 -20.13
CA TRP A 58 -17.95 -19.05 -18.92
C TRP A 58 -18.75 -18.12 -18.00
N ASP A 59 -18.40 -16.83 -17.98
CA ASP A 59 -19.04 -15.87 -17.08
C ASP A 59 -20.37 -15.34 -17.63
N GLU A 60 -20.75 -15.66 -18.88
CA GLU A 60 -22.09 -15.37 -19.43
C GLU A 60 -23.14 -16.39 -18.90
N PRO A 61 -24.20 -15.94 -18.19
CA PRO A 61 -25.15 -16.83 -17.50
C PRO A 61 -25.90 -17.83 -18.41
N GLY A 62 -25.96 -17.60 -19.72
CA GLY A 62 -26.64 -18.49 -20.69
C GLY A 62 -25.74 -19.53 -21.39
N ARG A 63 -24.40 -19.40 -21.32
CA ARG A 63 -23.47 -20.25 -22.09
C ARG A 63 -22.79 -21.37 -21.29
N ARG A 64 -22.92 -21.33 -19.96
CA ARG A 64 -22.26 -22.27 -19.02
C ARG A 64 -22.51 -23.74 -19.31
N VAL A 65 -23.72 -24.12 -19.74
CA VAL A 65 -24.07 -25.52 -20.06
C VAL A 65 -23.33 -26.01 -21.31
N GLY A 66 -23.19 -25.15 -22.32
CA GLY A 66 -22.43 -25.44 -23.55
C GLY A 66 -20.94 -25.57 -23.26
N CYS A 67 -20.38 -24.60 -22.54
CA CYS A 67 -18.98 -24.61 -22.12
C CYS A 67 -18.64 -25.86 -21.30
N ARG A 68 -19.54 -26.32 -20.42
CA ARG A 68 -19.34 -27.53 -19.61
C ARG A 68 -19.23 -28.80 -20.46
N LYS A 69 -20.08 -28.94 -21.49
CA LYS A 69 -20.01 -30.09 -22.41
C LYS A 69 -18.74 -30.06 -23.25
N SER A 70 -18.33 -28.89 -23.74
CA SER A 70 -17.09 -28.73 -24.51
C SER A 70 -15.84 -29.03 -23.68
N LEU A 71 -15.82 -28.59 -22.42
CA LEU A 71 -14.74 -28.87 -21.47
C LEU A 71 -14.64 -30.37 -21.16
N GLN A 72 -15.77 -31.04 -20.98
CA GLN A 72 -15.82 -32.48 -20.75
C GLN A 72 -15.31 -33.28 -21.95
N ALA A 73 -15.78 -32.97 -23.17
CA ALA A 73 -15.33 -33.64 -24.38
C ALA A 73 -13.81 -33.44 -24.62
N LEU A 74 -13.31 -32.23 -24.34
CA LEU A 74 -11.88 -31.93 -24.43
C LEU A 74 -11.07 -32.81 -23.46
N LEU A 75 -11.53 -32.93 -22.22
CA LEU A 75 -10.86 -33.73 -21.20
C LEU A 75 -10.92 -35.24 -21.51
N GLU A 76 -12.06 -35.76 -21.94
CA GLU A 76 -12.23 -37.18 -22.32
C GLU A 76 -11.29 -37.59 -23.45
N SER A 77 -10.97 -36.68 -24.37
CA SER A 77 -10.04 -36.93 -25.48
C SER A 77 -8.54 -36.95 -25.11
N SER A 78 -8.17 -36.47 -23.92
CA SER A 78 -6.78 -36.13 -23.57
C SER A 78 -6.02 -37.18 -22.73
N GLY A 79 -6.72 -38.15 -22.12
CA GLY A 79 -6.15 -39.27 -21.37
C GLY A 79 -5.13 -38.97 -20.25
N SER A 80 -5.11 -37.77 -19.64
CA SER A 80 -4.05 -37.33 -18.70
C SER A 80 -4.55 -36.73 -17.36
N ILE A 81 -3.75 -36.81 -16.28
CA ILE A 81 -4.06 -36.23 -14.95
C ILE A 81 -4.04 -34.68 -15.02
N LEU A 82 -5.09 -34.03 -14.51
CA LEU A 82 -5.29 -32.57 -14.56
C LEU A 82 -4.83 -31.88 -13.27
N HIS A 83 -3.85 -30.97 -13.36
CA HIS A 83 -3.50 -30.03 -12.29
C HIS A 83 -3.91 -28.60 -12.69
N VAL A 84 -4.75 -27.97 -11.86
CA VAL A 84 -5.31 -26.63 -12.12
C VAL A 84 -4.53 -25.61 -11.31
N VAL A 85 -3.79 -24.72 -11.98
CA VAL A 85 -3.08 -23.61 -11.34
C VAL A 85 -3.66 -22.29 -11.89
N GLN A 86 -4.54 -21.71 -11.09
CA GLN A 86 -4.94 -20.30 -11.03
C GLN A 86 -5.14 -19.53 -12.37
N ASP A 87 -6.39 -19.40 -12.82
CA ASP A 87 -7.23 -18.18 -12.73
C ASP A 87 -8.59 -18.47 -13.38
N GLY A 88 -9.68 -18.08 -12.72
CA GLY A 88 -11.06 -18.34 -13.13
C GLY A 88 -12.01 -18.36 -11.93
N SER A 89 -13.28 -18.03 -12.14
CA SER A 89 -14.28 -17.98 -11.07
C SER A 89 -14.40 -19.34 -10.35
N VAL A 90 -14.74 -19.33 -9.05
CA VAL A 90 -14.89 -20.56 -8.25
C VAL A 90 -15.83 -21.56 -8.91
N ALA A 91 -16.87 -21.07 -9.60
CA ALA A 91 -17.81 -21.88 -10.37
C ALA A 91 -17.15 -22.59 -11.57
N PHE A 92 -16.20 -21.95 -12.25
CA PHE A 92 -15.46 -22.56 -13.35
C PHE A 92 -14.52 -23.66 -12.85
N GLN A 93 -13.80 -23.39 -11.76
CA GLN A 93 -12.89 -24.37 -11.13
C GLN A 93 -13.65 -25.63 -10.69
N TRP A 94 -14.83 -25.48 -10.10
CA TRP A 94 -15.69 -26.61 -9.75
C TRP A 94 -16.20 -27.38 -10.96
N ALA A 95 -16.60 -26.70 -12.03
CA ALA A 95 -17.08 -27.38 -13.22
C ALA A 95 -15.98 -28.14 -13.97
N LEU A 96 -14.75 -27.63 -13.95
CA LEU A 96 -13.56 -28.28 -14.46
C LEU A 96 -13.22 -29.54 -13.65
N LEU A 97 -13.27 -29.45 -12.31
CA LEU A 97 -13.06 -30.61 -11.43
C LEU A 97 -14.16 -31.67 -11.61
N GLU A 98 -15.42 -31.26 -11.76
CA GLU A 98 -16.53 -32.19 -12.00
C GLU A 98 -16.41 -32.88 -13.36
N ALA A 99 -16.06 -32.14 -14.41
CA ALA A 99 -15.83 -32.71 -15.74
C ALA A 99 -14.65 -33.69 -15.74
N ALA A 100 -13.55 -33.36 -15.06
CA ALA A 100 -12.41 -34.25 -14.90
C ALA A 100 -12.75 -35.52 -14.10
N SER A 101 -13.54 -35.39 -13.04
CA SER A 101 -14.00 -36.56 -12.26
C SER A 101 -14.89 -37.49 -13.09
N ARG A 102 -15.79 -36.95 -13.91
CA ARG A 102 -16.68 -37.76 -14.77
C ARG A 102 -15.93 -38.48 -15.89
N ALA A 103 -14.86 -37.87 -16.38
CA ALA A 103 -13.96 -38.48 -17.37
C ALA A 103 -12.97 -39.50 -16.77
N GLY A 104 -13.09 -39.84 -15.48
CA GLY A 104 -12.31 -40.90 -14.84
C GLY A 104 -10.93 -40.49 -14.32
N TYR A 105 -10.65 -39.19 -14.21
CA TYR A 105 -9.34 -38.69 -13.75
C TYR A 105 -9.19 -38.73 -12.22
N ARG A 106 -8.05 -39.24 -11.74
CA ARG A 106 -7.60 -39.03 -10.34
C ARG A 106 -7.07 -37.60 -10.24
N HIS A 107 -7.56 -36.81 -9.29
CA HIS A 107 -7.20 -35.39 -9.16
C HIS A 107 -6.50 -35.08 -7.82
N ARG A 108 -5.54 -34.16 -7.84
CA ARG A 108 -4.94 -33.50 -6.66
C ARG A 108 -5.15 -31.99 -6.79
N VAL A 109 -5.88 -31.40 -5.86
CA VAL A 109 -6.08 -29.94 -5.80
C VAL A 109 -5.03 -29.36 -4.85
N VAL A 110 -4.18 -28.45 -5.34
CA VAL A 110 -3.33 -27.62 -4.49
C VAL A 110 -3.84 -26.19 -4.63
N SER A 111 -4.68 -25.76 -3.69
CA SER A 111 -5.18 -24.38 -3.62
C SER A 111 -4.19 -23.53 -2.82
N TRP A 112 -3.77 -22.39 -3.38
CA TRP A 112 -2.91 -21.41 -2.72
C TRP A 112 -3.69 -20.21 -2.17
N ARG A 113 -4.94 -20.41 -1.72
CA ARG A 113 -5.60 -19.46 -0.80
C ARG A 113 -6.11 -20.19 0.46
N SER A 114 -5.68 -19.65 1.60
CA SER A 114 -6.10 -19.90 2.99
C SER A 114 -6.69 -21.29 3.29
N PRO A 115 -5.91 -22.21 3.91
CA PRO A 115 -6.43 -23.48 4.45
C PRO A 115 -7.66 -23.32 5.35
N LEU A 116 -7.77 -22.17 6.02
CA LEU A 116 -8.87 -21.77 6.90
C LEU A 116 -10.21 -21.59 6.19
N GLN A 117 -10.24 -21.19 4.91
CA GLN A 117 -11.50 -20.99 4.18
C GLN A 117 -12.09 -22.32 3.68
N CYS A 118 -11.24 -23.27 3.27
CA CYS A 118 -11.67 -24.64 2.98
C CYS A 118 -12.12 -25.37 4.25
N LEU A 119 -11.41 -25.24 5.37
CA LEU A 119 -11.80 -25.89 6.63
C LEU A 119 -13.15 -25.36 7.16
N ARG A 120 -13.39 -24.04 7.08
CA ARG A 120 -14.67 -23.43 7.50
C ARG A 120 -15.85 -23.92 6.67
N ALA A 121 -15.65 -24.26 5.40
CA ALA A 121 -16.68 -24.84 4.54
C ALA A 121 -16.97 -26.30 4.89
N VAL A 122 -15.92 -27.10 5.17
CA VAL A 122 -16.05 -28.52 5.57
C VAL A 122 -16.73 -28.67 6.94
N VAL A 123 -16.44 -27.77 7.89
CA VAL A 123 -17.09 -27.76 9.22
C VAL A 123 -18.55 -27.31 9.12
N ARG A 124 -18.92 -26.43 8.18
CA ARG A 124 -20.30 -25.96 8.00
C ARG A 124 -21.27 -27.02 7.47
N GLU A 125 -20.76 -28.04 6.78
CA GLU A 125 -21.58 -29.10 6.17
C GLU A 125 -21.66 -30.40 6.99
N GLY A 126 -21.11 -30.41 8.22
CA GLY A 126 -21.44 -31.43 9.22
C GLY A 126 -21.04 -32.87 8.88
N LYS A 127 -20.02 -33.09 8.05
CA LYS A 127 -19.53 -34.44 7.69
C LYS A 127 -18.06 -34.60 8.03
N TRP A 128 -17.76 -34.78 9.32
CA TRP A 128 -16.44 -35.25 9.73
C TRP A 128 -16.56 -36.25 10.88
N ASN A 129 -16.60 -37.54 10.55
CA ASN A 129 -16.52 -38.64 11.51
C ASN A 129 -15.42 -39.62 11.05
N GLY A 130 -14.38 -39.77 11.89
CA GLY A 130 -13.49 -40.93 11.95
C GLY A 130 -12.34 -40.99 10.93
N ILE A 131 -11.16 -40.46 11.30
CA ILE A 131 -9.88 -40.87 10.69
C ILE A 131 -8.84 -40.98 11.80
N ASP A 132 -8.75 -42.14 12.44
CA ASP A 132 -7.58 -42.51 13.24
C ASP A 132 -6.84 -43.73 12.68
N SER A 133 -7.39 -44.40 11.65
CA SER A 133 -6.86 -45.69 11.18
C SER A 133 -6.33 -45.71 9.73
N LYS A 134 -6.22 -44.56 9.03
CA LYS A 134 -5.75 -44.52 7.63
C LYS A 134 -4.84 -43.35 7.27
N LEU A 135 -3.81 -43.08 8.06
CA LEU A 135 -2.72 -42.18 7.67
C LEU A 135 -1.57 -42.94 6.97
N PRO A 136 -1.11 -42.54 5.78
CA PRO A 136 -0.01 -43.21 5.06
C PRO A 136 1.34 -43.16 5.82
N PRO A 137 2.23 -44.14 5.63
CA PRO A 137 3.53 -44.25 6.34
C PRO A 137 4.43 -43.01 6.24
N LEU A 138 4.38 -42.27 5.13
CA LEU A 138 5.19 -41.06 4.90
C LEU A 138 4.92 -39.90 5.87
N LEU A 139 3.75 -39.86 6.53
CA LEU A 139 3.45 -38.87 7.57
C LEU A 139 4.05 -39.27 8.95
N ARG A 140 4.47 -40.52 9.11
CA ARG A 140 5.18 -41.00 10.32
C ARG A 140 6.69 -40.74 10.27
N GLU A 141 7.25 -40.50 9.08
CA GLU A 141 8.71 -40.36 8.90
C GLU A 141 9.15 -38.91 8.61
N ASN A 142 8.21 -37.99 8.36
CA ASN A 142 8.53 -36.59 8.11
C ASN A 142 8.29 -35.71 9.33
N GLN A 143 9.38 -35.39 10.05
CA GLN A 143 9.38 -34.57 11.27
C GLN A 143 8.73 -33.20 11.07
N ARG A 144 8.81 -32.60 9.87
CA ARG A 144 8.21 -31.29 9.55
C ARG A 144 6.68 -31.37 9.46
N CYS A 145 6.14 -32.48 8.97
CA CYS A 145 4.69 -32.73 8.93
C CYS A 145 4.15 -33.08 10.32
N GLN A 146 4.91 -33.82 11.12
CA GLN A 146 4.56 -34.10 12.51
C GLN A 146 4.53 -32.81 13.34
N ASN A 147 5.55 -31.97 13.22
CA ASN A 147 5.61 -30.70 13.95
C ASN A 147 4.45 -29.76 13.59
N ARG A 148 4.00 -29.75 12.32
CA ARG A 148 2.83 -28.99 11.87
C ARG A 148 1.51 -29.58 12.36
N LEU A 149 1.40 -30.90 12.42
CA LEU A 149 0.23 -31.59 12.95
C LEU A 149 0.14 -31.41 14.49
N THR A 150 1.25 -31.51 15.20
CA THR A 150 1.36 -31.22 16.64
C THR A 150 1.06 -29.74 16.95
N TYR A 151 1.50 -28.80 16.11
CA TYR A 151 1.17 -27.38 16.25
C TYR A 151 -0.32 -27.10 16.05
N LEU A 152 -0.96 -27.77 15.09
CA LEU A 152 -2.40 -27.65 14.83
C LEU A 152 -3.25 -28.34 15.90
N LEU A 153 -2.79 -29.47 16.44
CA LEU A 153 -3.44 -30.15 17.57
C LEU A 153 -3.26 -29.38 18.89
N ARG A 154 -2.12 -28.69 19.10
CA ARG A 154 -1.91 -27.77 20.24
C ARG A 154 -2.83 -26.55 20.20
N LEU A 155 -3.03 -25.94 19.03
CA LEU A 155 -3.99 -24.85 18.84
C LEU A 155 -5.44 -25.25 19.15
N MET A 156 -5.74 -26.54 19.18
CA MET A 156 -7.05 -27.08 19.51
C MET A 156 -7.19 -27.48 21.00
N ASP A 157 -6.10 -27.49 21.79
CA ASP A 157 -6.09 -28.05 23.15
C ASP A 157 -5.45 -27.13 24.22
N GLU A 158 -5.18 -25.85 23.91
CA GLU A 158 -4.62 -24.90 24.88
C GLU A 158 -5.70 -24.28 25.80
N GLY A 159 -6.09 -25.09 26.79
CA GLY A 159 -6.55 -24.66 28.11
C GLY A 159 -5.48 -24.94 29.17
N ASP A 160 -4.68 -23.90 29.46
CA ASP A 160 -3.88 -23.69 30.68
C ASP A 160 -2.51 -24.42 30.90
N HIS A 161 -1.57 -23.62 31.41
CA HIS A 161 -0.28 -23.88 32.09
C HIS A 161 1.08 -23.93 31.33
N ARG A 162 1.89 -22.89 31.68
CA ARG A 162 3.36 -22.69 31.83
C ARG A 162 4.36 -23.29 30.80
N TRP A 163 5.23 -22.40 30.31
CA TRP A 163 6.33 -22.68 29.39
C TRP A 163 7.71 -22.61 30.07
N GLU A 164 8.61 -23.54 29.74
CA GLU A 164 10.06 -23.32 29.77
C GLU A 164 10.63 -23.46 28.35
N LEU A 165 11.55 -22.56 28.00
CA LEU A 165 12.14 -22.39 26.68
C LEU A 165 13.38 -23.27 26.54
N VAL A 166 13.45 -24.08 25.47
CA VAL A 166 14.70 -24.70 25.02
C VAL A 166 14.89 -24.39 23.55
N GLU A 167 15.97 -23.68 23.22
CA GLU A 167 16.37 -23.35 21.85
C GLU A 167 16.98 -24.56 21.13
N PRO A 168 16.77 -24.72 19.81
CA PRO A 168 17.61 -25.56 18.98
C PRO A 168 18.61 -24.74 18.15
N VAL A 169 19.84 -25.24 18.18
CA VAL A 169 21.05 -24.82 17.46
C VAL A 169 21.03 -25.25 15.98
N GLY A 170 21.41 -24.32 15.07
CA GLY A 170 22.02 -24.52 13.72
C GLY A 170 21.20 -25.26 12.65
N THR A 171 21.30 -25.06 11.33
CA THR A 171 22.10 -24.22 10.40
C THR A 171 21.33 -24.21 9.07
N GLU A 172 20.95 -23.04 8.53
CA GLU A 172 20.68 -22.79 7.09
C GLU A 172 20.40 -21.28 6.85
N GLY A 173 20.98 -20.73 5.79
CA GLY A 173 20.68 -19.44 5.12
C GLY A 173 20.53 -18.18 5.98
N ASP A 174 21.65 -17.52 6.34
CA ASP A 174 21.69 -16.33 7.19
C ASP A 174 21.22 -15.01 6.52
N TRP A 175 21.02 -14.97 5.20
CA TRP A 175 20.72 -13.71 4.49
C TRP A 175 19.28 -13.21 4.70
N ALA A 176 18.33 -14.10 4.97
CA ALA A 176 16.92 -13.72 5.18
C ALA A 176 16.60 -13.33 6.64
N ARG A 177 17.55 -13.49 7.57
CA ARG A 177 17.32 -13.23 9.00
C ARG A 177 17.30 -11.76 9.40
N GLY A 178 17.55 -10.85 8.44
CA GLY A 178 17.46 -9.40 8.62
C GLY A 178 16.51 -8.70 7.64
N LEU A 179 15.78 -9.42 6.78
CA LEU A 179 14.87 -8.82 5.80
C LEU A 179 13.42 -8.80 6.33
N PRO A 180 12.65 -7.71 6.15
CA PRO A 180 11.27 -7.62 6.63
C PRO A 180 10.36 -8.70 6.04
N PRO A 181 9.30 -9.15 6.74
CA PRO A 181 8.42 -10.21 6.27
C PRO A 181 7.85 -9.99 4.87
N VAL A 182 7.38 -8.79 4.53
CA VAL A 182 6.78 -8.44 3.22
C VAL A 182 7.82 -8.43 2.09
N VAL A 183 9.03 -7.92 2.36
CA VAL A 183 10.14 -7.91 1.41
C VAL A 183 10.67 -9.35 1.23
N SER A 184 10.77 -10.11 2.32
CA SER A 184 11.19 -11.51 2.31
C SER A 184 10.17 -12.44 1.64
N GLU A 185 8.84 -12.20 1.79
CA GLU A 185 7.79 -12.97 1.11
C GLU A 185 7.79 -12.66 -0.38
N ARG A 186 7.82 -11.39 -0.77
CA ARG A 186 7.78 -10.97 -2.18
C ARG A 186 9.02 -11.42 -2.96
N LEU A 187 10.19 -11.43 -2.31
CA LEU A 187 11.44 -11.91 -2.90
C LEU A 187 11.58 -13.42 -2.80
N ARG A 188 11.04 -14.06 -1.76
CA ARG A 188 10.85 -15.51 -1.78
C ARG A 188 9.99 -15.88 -2.96
N ASP A 189 8.88 -15.20 -3.22
CA ASP A 189 7.99 -15.55 -4.33
C ASP A 189 8.66 -15.35 -5.70
N GLN A 190 9.54 -14.34 -5.86
CA GLN A 190 10.32 -14.13 -7.08
C GLN A 190 11.53 -15.06 -7.22
N ALA A 191 12.24 -15.37 -6.13
CA ALA A 191 13.38 -16.28 -6.12
C ALA A 191 12.93 -17.75 -6.18
N LEU A 192 11.81 -18.11 -5.55
CA LEU A 192 11.15 -19.42 -5.66
C LEU A 192 10.63 -19.67 -7.08
N ALA A 193 10.30 -18.61 -7.82
CA ALA A 193 9.90 -18.72 -9.22
C ALA A 193 11.06 -19.05 -10.18
N VAL A 194 12.34 -18.87 -9.77
CA VAL A 194 13.50 -19.03 -10.68
C VAL A 194 14.65 -19.90 -10.10
N GLN A 195 14.66 -20.26 -8.82
CA GLN A 195 15.73 -21.05 -8.16
C GLN A 195 17.18 -20.53 -8.38
N LEU A 196 17.37 -19.27 -8.77
CA LEU A 196 18.71 -18.68 -8.94
C LEU A 196 19.06 -17.79 -7.75
N PRO A 197 20.32 -17.82 -7.28
CA PRO A 197 20.81 -16.86 -6.30
C PRO A 197 20.73 -15.45 -6.87
N LEU A 198 20.43 -14.47 -6.00
CA LEU A 198 20.47 -13.06 -6.37
C LEU A 198 21.90 -12.68 -6.75
N THR A 199 22.04 -11.84 -7.77
CA THR A 199 23.32 -11.19 -8.10
C THR A 199 23.67 -10.17 -7.01
N GLU A 200 24.95 -9.89 -6.82
CA GLU A 200 25.43 -8.85 -5.89
C GLU A 200 24.75 -7.49 -6.14
N ALA A 201 24.47 -7.15 -7.40
CA ALA A 201 23.74 -5.93 -7.77
C ALA A 201 22.26 -5.96 -7.32
N GLN A 202 21.62 -7.13 -7.32
CA GLN A 202 20.27 -7.31 -6.77
C GLN A 202 20.29 -7.24 -5.24
N GLU A 203 21.29 -7.81 -4.57
CA GLU A 203 21.44 -7.71 -3.11
C GLU A 203 21.70 -6.26 -2.66
N GLN A 204 22.59 -5.53 -3.33
CA GLN A 204 22.82 -4.11 -3.07
C GLN A 204 21.57 -3.26 -3.32
N LEU A 205 20.82 -3.53 -4.40
CA LEU A 205 19.53 -2.89 -4.66
C LEU A 205 18.56 -3.18 -3.52
N LEU A 206 18.52 -4.41 -3.02
CA LEU A 206 17.65 -4.79 -1.92
C LEU A 206 18.04 -4.14 -0.62
N THR A 207 19.34 -4.02 -0.31
CA THR A 207 19.81 -3.31 0.87
C THR A 207 19.47 -1.82 0.79
N LEU A 208 19.60 -1.20 -0.40
CA LEU A 208 19.21 0.19 -0.64
C LEU A 208 17.69 0.38 -0.55
N GLU A 209 16.91 -0.48 -1.23
CA GLU A 209 15.45 -0.45 -1.21
C GLU A 209 14.91 -0.75 0.18
N SER A 210 15.52 -1.69 0.89
CA SER A 210 15.21 -1.93 2.28
C SER A 210 15.58 -0.71 3.12
N GLY A 211 16.73 -0.06 2.94
CA GLY A 211 17.13 1.09 3.77
C GLY A 211 16.07 2.20 3.89
N TRP A 212 15.35 2.52 2.81
CA TRP A 212 14.26 3.50 2.86
C TRP A 212 12.87 2.89 3.15
N LEU A 213 12.63 1.61 2.82
CA LEU A 213 11.41 0.87 3.15
C LEU A 213 11.41 0.25 4.56
N THR A 214 12.54 0.19 5.27
CA THR A 214 12.71 -0.51 6.56
C THR A 214 12.81 0.41 7.76
N GLY A 215 12.93 1.72 7.55
CA GLY A 215 12.56 2.70 8.58
C GLY A 215 11.06 2.69 8.94
N LEU A 216 10.28 1.77 8.38
CA LEU A 216 8.81 1.69 8.40
C LEU A 216 8.23 0.59 9.28
N GLU A 217 9.02 -0.18 10.05
CA GLU A 217 8.46 -1.35 10.76
C GLU A 217 7.22 -1.02 11.60
N GLN A 218 7.15 0.18 12.16
CA GLN A 218 5.89 0.83 12.53
C GLN A 218 6.09 2.33 12.32
N LEU A 219 5.45 2.91 11.30
CA LEU A 219 5.33 4.37 11.27
C LEU A 219 4.80 4.82 12.63
N PRO A 220 5.45 5.81 13.29
CA PRO A 220 5.05 6.20 14.63
C PRO A 220 3.60 6.66 14.57
N THR A 221 2.72 5.96 15.27
CA THR A 221 1.33 6.38 15.39
C THR A 221 1.32 7.79 15.97
N LEU A 222 1.01 8.79 15.13
CA LEU A 222 0.97 10.17 15.58
C LEU A 222 -0.27 10.37 16.45
N LEU A 223 -0.03 10.94 17.63
CA LEU A 223 -1.05 11.24 18.61
C LEU A 223 -1.25 12.74 18.68
N ARG A 224 -2.51 13.17 18.63
CA ARG A 224 -2.91 14.55 18.87
C ARG A 224 -3.25 14.70 20.36
N PRO A 225 -2.54 15.55 21.10
CA PRO A 225 -2.92 15.87 22.47
C PRO A 225 -4.21 16.67 22.48
N LYS A 226 -5.10 16.32 23.40
CA LYS A 226 -6.36 17.01 23.68
C LYS A 226 -6.40 17.35 25.16
N LEU A 227 -6.46 18.64 25.47
CA LEU A 227 -6.67 19.11 26.83
C LEU A 227 -8.16 18.93 27.18
N VAL A 228 -8.44 18.15 28.21
CA VAL A 228 -9.80 17.80 28.64
C VAL A 228 -9.97 18.25 30.09
N ARG A 229 -11.03 19.01 30.36
CA ARG A 229 -11.39 19.38 31.73
C ARG A 229 -12.00 18.17 32.44
N PRO A 230 -11.71 17.97 33.74
CA PRO A 230 -12.37 16.94 34.54
C PRO A 230 -13.89 17.12 34.55
N SER A 231 -14.65 16.02 34.71
CA SER A 231 -16.13 16.05 34.75
C SER A 231 -16.68 16.76 35.98
N ILE A 232 -15.91 16.77 37.07
CA ILE A 232 -16.22 17.51 38.30
C ILE A 232 -15.26 18.70 38.33
N GLU A 233 -15.75 19.89 37.95
CA GLU A 233 -15.00 21.12 38.07
C GLU A 233 -15.02 21.59 39.54
N ASP A 234 -13.86 21.67 40.16
CA ASP A 234 -13.72 22.29 41.47
C ASP A 234 -13.67 23.81 41.32
N ALA A 235 -14.58 24.51 41.99
CA ALA A 235 -14.71 25.97 41.91
C ALA A 235 -13.44 26.73 42.36
N ARG A 236 -12.53 26.07 43.07
CA ARG A 236 -11.22 26.62 43.46
C ARG A 236 -10.23 26.63 42.28
N VAL A 237 -10.38 25.77 41.26
CA VAL A 237 -9.52 25.78 40.07
C VAL A 237 -9.98 26.89 39.11
N LYS A 238 -9.34 28.05 39.15
CA LYS A 238 -9.77 29.24 38.37
C LYS A 238 -9.23 29.26 36.95
N LEU A 239 -8.02 28.75 36.74
CA LEU A 239 -7.37 28.71 35.43
C LEU A 239 -6.41 27.54 35.36
N VAL A 240 -6.48 26.81 34.24
CA VAL A 240 -5.45 25.84 33.87
C VAL A 240 -5.07 26.04 32.41
N ARG A 241 -3.78 26.06 32.13
CA ARG A 241 -3.23 26.09 30.77
C ARG A 241 -1.93 25.31 30.74
N LEU A 242 -1.79 24.43 29.76
CA LEU A 242 -0.50 23.85 29.39
C LEU A 242 -0.01 24.47 28.08
N GLU A 243 1.30 24.62 27.99
CA GLU A 243 2.05 25.22 26.90
C GLU A 243 3.23 24.31 26.55
N GLY A 244 3.75 24.41 25.33
CA GLY A 244 4.92 23.64 24.89
C GLY A 244 4.62 22.23 24.38
N ILE A 245 3.37 21.75 24.43
CA ILE A 245 2.98 20.46 23.84
C ILE A 245 2.82 20.63 22.32
N PRO A 246 3.58 19.89 21.47
CA PRO A 246 3.40 19.90 20.02
C PRO A 246 2.00 19.45 19.59
N PRO A 247 1.49 19.92 18.45
CA PRO A 247 0.16 19.55 17.96
C PRO A 247 0.03 18.07 17.57
N LEU A 248 1.15 17.39 17.31
CA LEU A 248 1.25 15.96 17.01
C LEU A 248 2.53 15.43 17.65
N LEU A 249 2.44 14.23 18.24
CA LEU A 249 3.54 13.54 18.89
C LEU A 249 3.55 12.07 18.46
N PRO A 250 4.69 11.53 17.98
CA PRO A 250 4.91 10.09 17.88
C PRO A 250 4.51 9.36 19.17
N ARG A 251 3.76 8.26 19.05
CA ARG A 251 3.49 7.35 20.17
C ARG A 251 4.81 6.93 20.83
N GLY A 252 4.88 7.05 22.15
CA GLY A 252 6.06 6.72 22.95
C GLY A 252 7.08 7.87 23.09
N GLU A 253 6.93 8.97 22.35
CA GLU A 253 7.82 10.12 22.50
C GLU A 253 7.46 10.94 23.75
N ARG A 254 8.48 11.57 24.35
CA ARG A 254 8.31 12.46 25.49
C ARG A 254 8.27 13.92 25.03
N SER A 255 7.25 14.65 25.45
CA SER A 255 7.13 16.10 25.24
C SER A 255 7.37 16.86 26.53
N GLN A 256 8.05 18.00 26.44
CA GLN A 256 8.13 18.95 27.56
C GLN A 256 6.93 19.90 27.54
N ALA A 257 6.18 19.97 28.64
CA ALA A 257 5.07 20.89 28.80
C ALA A 257 5.34 21.81 30.00
N SER A 258 4.97 23.07 29.91
CA SER A 258 4.94 23.98 31.06
C SER A 258 3.57 24.62 31.14
N GLY A 259 3.29 25.45 32.14
CA GLY A 259 1.96 26.04 32.17
C GLY A 259 1.61 26.86 33.39
N ILE A 260 0.31 27.01 33.58
CA ILE A 260 -0.32 27.76 34.65
C ILE A 260 -1.39 26.87 35.28
N VAL A 261 -1.35 26.78 36.60
CA VAL A 261 -2.45 26.26 37.43
C VAL A 261 -2.73 27.31 38.50
N LEU A 262 -3.90 27.94 38.43
CA LEU A 262 -4.37 28.92 39.40
C LEU A 262 -5.42 28.26 40.29
N PHE A 263 -5.05 28.03 41.55
CA PHE A 263 -5.91 27.38 42.55
C PHE A 263 -6.18 28.34 43.70
N ASP A 264 -7.44 28.73 43.83
CA ASP A 264 -7.94 29.68 44.82
C ASP A 264 -8.29 28.95 46.12
N SER A 265 -7.26 28.68 46.91
CA SER A 265 -7.37 28.08 48.24
C SER A 265 -6.30 28.64 49.16
N THR A 266 -6.65 28.80 50.43
CA THR A 266 -5.68 29.14 51.49
C THR A 266 -4.95 27.91 52.02
N GLU A 267 -5.44 26.71 51.72
CA GLU A 267 -4.79 25.46 52.13
C GLU A 267 -3.59 25.12 51.22
N PRO A 268 -2.44 24.74 51.79
CA PRO A 268 -1.32 24.24 51.00
C PRO A 268 -1.73 22.99 50.22
N ALA A 269 -1.39 22.96 48.93
CA ALA A 269 -1.61 21.82 48.06
C ALA A 269 -0.35 21.54 47.23
N GLU A 270 -0.16 20.28 46.89
CA GLU A 270 0.88 19.82 45.97
C GLU A 270 0.23 19.49 44.62
N LEU A 271 0.85 19.94 43.52
CA LEU A 271 0.39 19.57 42.18
C LEU A 271 1.12 18.30 41.75
N GLU A 272 0.35 17.29 41.38
CA GLU A 272 0.85 16.00 40.92
C GLU A 272 0.45 15.76 39.47
N MET A 273 1.35 15.10 38.75
CA MET A 273 1.06 14.44 37.48
C MET A 273 0.96 12.94 37.71
N VAL A 274 -0.12 12.33 37.25
CA VAL A 274 -0.27 10.87 37.20
C VAL A 274 -0.32 10.42 35.74
N GLN A 275 0.55 9.48 35.37
CA GLN A 275 0.53 8.85 34.05
C GLN A 275 0.98 7.38 34.18
N SER A 276 0.26 6.46 33.53
CA SER A 276 0.55 5.02 33.57
C SER A 276 0.67 4.44 35.00
N GLY A 277 -0.06 5.02 35.96
CA GLY A 277 0.00 4.63 37.37
C GLY A 277 1.14 5.25 38.18
N GLU A 278 2.09 5.92 37.53
CA GLU A 278 3.18 6.65 38.21
C GLU A 278 2.72 8.05 38.59
N SER A 279 3.02 8.47 39.82
CA SER A 279 2.71 9.80 40.34
C SER A 279 3.99 10.61 40.53
N THR A 280 4.05 11.81 39.95
CA THR A 280 5.19 12.73 40.05
C THR A 280 4.74 14.06 40.62
N VAL A 281 5.30 14.47 41.75
CA VAL A 281 5.08 15.82 42.31
C VAL A 281 5.78 16.84 41.44
N LEU A 282 5.04 17.86 41.01
CA LEU A 282 5.52 18.87 40.09
C LEU A 282 6.06 20.09 40.84
N ALA A 283 7.06 20.75 40.26
CA ALA A 283 7.57 22.01 40.77
C ALA A 283 6.56 23.15 40.50
N TRP A 284 5.58 23.25 41.40
CA TRP A 284 4.49 24.22 41.48
C TRP A 284 4.15 24.42 42.97
N PRO A 285 3.77 25.64 43.40
CA PRO A 285 3.61 26.84 42.58
C PRO A 285 4.92 27.63 42.39
N ARG A 286 5.09 28.26 41.21
CA ARG A 286 6.20 29.20 40.92
C ARG A 286 5.71 30.62 40.62
N PRO A 287 6.54 31.66 40.84
CA PRO A 287 6.16 33.05 40.61
C PRO A 287 5.58 33.31 39.21
N SER A 288 4.48 34.07 39.15
CA SER A 288 3.82 34.46 37.90
C SER A 288 3.44 35.94 37.90
N PRO A 289 4.40 36.87 37.69
CA PRO A 289 4.16 38.31 37.81
C PRO A 289 3.00 38.81 36.92
N ALA A 290 2.91 38.30 35.69
CA ALA A 290 1.85 38.67 34.75
C ALA A 290 0.45 38.30 35.24
N LEU A 291 0.29 37.15 35.91
CA LEU A 291 -1.00 36.76 36.46
C LEU A 291 -1.33 37.53 37.73
N ALA A 292 -0.32 37.81 38.57
CA ALA A 292 -0.49 38.66 39.75
C ALA A 292 -1.02 40.05 39.37
N SER A 293 -0.51 40.65 38.29
CA SER A 293 -1.01 41.93 37.78
C SER A 293 -2.44 41.82 37.21
N LYS A 294 -2.77 40.69 36.57
CA LYS A 294 -4.11 40.47 35.98
C LYS A 294 -5.18 40.18 37.04
N TRP A 295 -4.81 39.54 38.14
CA TRP A 295 -5.69 39.17 39.25
C TRP A 295 -5.08 39.57 40.59
N PRO A 296 -5.02 40.88 40.91
CA PRO A 296 -4.39 41.37 42.13
C PRO A 296 -5.06 40.87 43.41
N ASP A 297 -6.37 40.60 43.33
CA ASP A 297 -7.20 40.16 44.46
C ASP A 297 -7.12 38.65 44.73
N LEU A 298 -6.42 37.89 43.89
CA LEU A 298 -6.20 36.45 44.07
C LEU A 298 -4.73 36.22 44.48
N PRO A 299 -4.44 36.00 45.78
CA PRO A 299 -3.07 35.76 46.25
C PRO A 299 -2.35 34.63 45.49
N ALA A 300 -3.09 33.58 45.13
CA ALA A 300 -2.59 32.45 44.34
C ALA A 300 -2.07 32.85 42.96
N ALA A 301 -2.51 33.97 42.38
CA ALA A 301 -2.02 34.45 41.08
C ALA A 301 -0.53 34.85 41.12
N ARG A 302 0.01 35.18 42.30
CA ARG A 302 1.44 35.45 42.49
C ARG A 302 2.30 34.22 42.27
N GLN A 303 1.77 33.02 42.55
CA GLN A 303 2.48 31.76 42.41
C GLN A 303 1.57 30.73 41.73
N ALA A 304 1.56 30.74 40.39
CA ALA A 304 0.69 29.88 39.61
C ALA A 304 1.41 29.17 38.46
N ARG A 305 2.71 29.43 38.25
CA ARG A 305 3.46 28.78 37.17
C ARG A 305 3.85 27.35 37.54
N LEU A 306 3.67 26.48 36.56
CA LEU A 306 4.16 25.11 36.54
C LEU A 306 5.46 25.06 35.73
N SER A 307 6.49 24.42 36.28
CA SER A 307 7.75 24.15 35.60
C SER A 307 7.59 23.15 34.45
N SER A 308 8.62 23.02 33.61
CA SER A 308 8.64 21.99 32.57
C SER A 308 8.42 20.60 33.17
N VAL A 309 7.47 19.86 32.61
CA VAL A 309 7.11 18.47 32.94
C VAL A 309 7.21 17.62 31.68
N SER A 310 7.75 16.41 31.81
CA SER A 310 7.83 15.43 30.73
C SER A 310 6.53 14.63 30.65
N LEU A 311 5.82 14.73 29.52
CA LEU A 311 4.62 13.93 29.21
C LEU A 311 4.99 12.82 28.23
N LEU A 312 4.56 11.58 28.47
CA LEU A 312 4.67 10.51 27.48
C LEU A 312 3.46 10.55 26.52
N ALA A 313 3.68 10.56 25.22
CA ALA A 313 2.60 10.49 24.24
C ALA A 313 2.09 9.04 24.12
N ASP A 314 1.03 8.69 24.84
CA ASP A 314 0.40 7.37 24.76
C ASP A 314 -1.12 7.47 24.84
N ALA A 315 -1.80 6.87 23.84
CA ALA A 315 -3.25 6.85 23.75
C ALA A 315 -3.92 6.01 24.85
N LYS A 316 -3.18 5.05 25.43
CA LYS A 316 -3.68 4.19 26.52
C LYS A 316 -3.41 4.77 27.90
N SER A 317 -2.54 5.77 28.00
CA SER A 317 -2.08 6.35 29.26
C SER A 317 -2.26 7.86 29.28
N PRO A 318 -3.50 8.37 29.47
CA PRO A 318 -3.72 9.80 29.61
C PRO A 318 -2.95 10.38 30.79
N VAL A 319 -2.60 11.66 30.69
CA VAL A 319 -1.97 12.41 31.79
C VAL A 319 -3.07 13.02 32.64
N HIS A 320 -3.01 12.81 33.94
CA HIS A 320 -3.90 13.45 34.90
C HIS A 320 -3.12 14.42 35.76
N LEU A 321 -3.48 15.71 35.72
CA LEU A 321 -3.02 16.70 36.68
C LEU A 321 -4.04 16.79 37.81
N ARG A 322 -3.59 16.65 39.05
CA ARG A 322 -4.41 16.79 40.25
C ARG A 322 -3.68 17.56 41.34
N LEU A 323 -4.41 18.25 42.18
CA LEU A 323 -3.88 18.84 43.41
C LEU A 323 -4.19 17.89 44.57
N ARG A 324 -3.23 17.70 45.48
CA ARG A 324 -3.46 17.00 46.74
C ARG A 324 -3.31 17.97 47.90
N SER A 325 -4.36 18.14 48.70
CA SER A 325 -4.29 18.95 49.92
C SER A 325 -3.55 18.21 51.04
N ARG A 326 -3.14 18.93 52.09
CA ARG A 326 -2.56 18.29 53.30
C ARG A 326 -3.48 17.28 53.98
N LYS A 327 -4.80 17.40 53.78
CA LYS A 327 -5.80 16.47 54.32
C LYS A 327 -5.96 15.21 53.44
N GLY A 328 -5.22 15.12 52.33
CA GLY A 328 -5.32 14.04 51.36
C GLY A 328 -6.49 14.19 50.38
N GLU A 329 -7.16 15.35 50.35
CA GLU A 329 -8.19 15.63 49.36
C GLU A 329 -7.55 15.77 47.97
N GLU A 330 -8.05 15.01 47.00
CA GLU A 330 -7.59 15.08 45.61
C GLU A 330 -8.55 15.90 44.77
N VAL A 331 -8.04 16.97 44.16
CA VAL A 331 -8.79 17.87 43.29
C VAL A 331 -8.29 17.70 41.86
N PRO A 332 -9.09 17.17 40.93
CA PRO A 332 -8.67 17.02 39.55
C PRO A 332 -8.55 18.39 38.88
N VAL A 333 -7.48 18.61 38.12
CA VAL A 333 -7.14 19.92 37.52
C VAL A 333 -7.31 19.88 36.01
N LEU A 334 -6.66 18.93 35.33
CA LEU A 334 -6.67 18.82 33.88
C LEU A 334 -6.27 17.42 33.44
N ASN A 335 -6.89 16.92 32.38
CA ASN A 335 -6.45 15.71 31.70
C ASN A 335 -5.83 16.05 30.34
N VAL A 336 -4.75 15.38 29.97
CA VAL A 336 -4.21 15.37 28.60
C VAL A 336 -4.47 13.99 28.01
N GLU A 337 -5.44 13.92 27.11
CA GLU A 337 -5.70 12.72 26.32
C GLU A 337 -4.85 12.76 25.06
N PHE A 338 -4.27 11.62 24.68
CA PHE A 338 -3.62 11.46 23.39
C PHE A 338 -4.54 10.64 22.49
N ARG A 339 -5.02 11.25 21.40
CA ARG A 339 -5.87 10.55 20.44
C ARG A 339 -5.02 10.18 19.25
N GLU A 340 -5.14 8.94 18.78
CA GLU A 340 -4.66 8.62 17.43
C GLU A 340 -5.23 9.66 16.48
N TYR A 341 -4.37 10.23 15.64
CA TYR A 341 -4.79 11.18 14.64
C TYR A 341 -5.01 10.41 13.34
N PRO A 342 -6.26 9.96 13.04
CA PRO A 342 -6.56 9.37 11.75
C PRO A 342 -6.52 10.49 10.73
N SER A 343 -5.35 10.76 10.16
CA SER A 343 -5.33 11.37 8.84
C SER A 343 -5.94 10.34 7.88
N PRO A 344 -6.89 10.72 7.02
CA PRO A 344 -7.33 9.82 5.96
C PRO A 344 -6.10 9.37 5.17
N ALA A 345 -6.05 8.10 4.81
CA ALA A 345 -4.92 7.55 4.09
C ALA A 345 -4.68 8.36 2.81
N VAL A 346 -3.47 8.84 2.62
CA VAL A 346 -3.07 9.59 1.42
C VAL A 346 -2.06 8.74 0.68
N ASN A 347 -2.46 8.13 -0.43
CA ASN A 347 -1.53 7.37 -1.25
C ASN A 347 -0.51 8.32 -1.91
N GLY A 348 0.78 8.01 -1.76
CA GLY A 348 1.87 8.79 -2.34
C GLY A 348 3.24 8.16 -2.09
N ILE A 349 4.28 8.92 -2.40
CA ILE A 349 5.67 8.53 -2.19
C ILE A 349 6.08 9.01 -0.79
N PHE A 350 6.55 8.11 0.05
CA PHE A 350 7.04 8.47 1.38
C PHE A 350 8.52 8.15 1.53
N LEU A 351 9.31 9.18 1.82
CA LEU A 351 10.73 9.12 2.11
C LEU A 351 10.94 9.04 3.62
N ALA A 352 11.02 7.82 4.15
CA ALA A 352 11.04 7.56 5.59
C ALA A 352 12.18 8.26 6.32
N GLN A 353 13.40 8.25 5.74
CA GLN A 353 14.59 8.85 6.33
C GLN A 353 14.41 10.32 6.73
N TRP A 354 13.60 11.08 5.98
CA TRP A 354 13.33 12.49 6.26
C TRP A 354 11.89 12.78 6.67
N SER A 355 11.08 11.73 6.83
CA SER A 355 9.64 11.82 7.08
C SER A 355 8.92 12.77 6.10
N ILE A 356 9.23 12.63 4.80
CA ILE A 356 8.66 13.45 3.71
C ILE A 356 7.64 12.63 2.93
N GLY A 357 6.42 13.16 2.79
CA GLY A 357 5.36 12.59 1.96
C GLY A 357 5.10 13.44 0.71
N TYR A 358 4.99 12.81 -0.45
CA TYR A 358 4.63 13.47 -1.72
C TYR A 358 3.49 12.73 -2.41
N GLN A 359 2.35 13.39 -2.59
CA GLN A 359 1.29 12.84 -3.46
C GLN A 359 1.52 13.27 -4.91
N SER A 360 1.70 12.29 -5.79
CA SER A 360 1.96 12.57 -7.21
C SER A 360 0.66 12.81 -7.99
N ILE A 361 0.63 13.88 -8.78
CA ILE A 361 -0.48 14.18 -9.70
C ILE A 361 0.06 14.11 -11.14
N PRO A 362 -0.69 13.58 -12.12
CA PRO A 362 -0.26 13.61 -13.51
C PRO A 362 -0.06 15.05 -14.05
N LYS A 363 1.00 15.26 -14.83
CA LYS A 363 1.28 16.51 -15.57
C LYS A 363 1.59 17.76 -14.73
N VAL A 364 1.98 17.57 -13.47
CA VAL A 364 2.51 18.63 -12.57
C VAL A 364 4.01 18.45 -12.28
N ALA A 365 4.81 18.10 -13.30
CA ALA A 365 6.22 17.71 -13.17
C ALA A 365 6.46 16.45 -12.33
N CYS A 366 5.46 15.55 -12.26
CA CYS A 366 5.55 14.33 -11.47
C CYS A 366 6.70 13.39 -11.89
N THR A 367 7.04 13.31 -13.17
CA THR A 367 8.19 12.51 -13.64
C THR A 367 9.50 13.07 -13.11
N SER A 368 9.75 14.37 -13.30
CA SER A 368 10.93 15.07 -12.79
C SER A 368 11.06 14.96 -11.28
N LEU A 369 9.95 15.13 -10.55
CA LEU A 369 9.92 14.98 -9.09
C LEU A 369 10.21 13.54 -8.68
N LYS A 370 9.60 12.55 -9.34
CA LYS A 370 9.88 11.14 -9.06
C LYS A 370 11.36 10.82 -9.29
N GLU A 371 11.96 11.28 -10.38
CA GLU A 371 13.40 11.11 -10.63
C GLU A 371 14.27 11.78 -9.58
N ALA A 372 13.99 13.03 -9.20
CA ALA A 372 14.73 13.74 -8.17
C ALA A 372 14.60 13.09 -6.79
N LEU A 373 13.40 12.63 -6.41
CA LEU A 373 13.17 11.92 -5.16
C LEU A 373 13.84 10.55 -5.16
N PHE A 374 13.88 9.86 -6.31
CA PHE A 374 14.63 8.62 -6.46
C PHE A 374 16.13 8.85 -6.27
N LEU A 375 16.69 9.88 -6.91
CA LEU A 375 18.10 10.26 -6.74
C LEU A 375 18.41 10.63 -5.30
N LEU A 376 17.55 11.43 -4.65
CA LEU A 376 17.69 11.77 -3.24
C LEU A 376 17.68 10.53 -2.35
N ALA A 377 16.76 9.59 -2.58
CA ALA A 377 16.59 8.41 -1.74
C ALA A 377 17.70 7.35 -1.95
N THR A 378 18.23 7.24 -3.16
CA THR A 378 19.14 6.14 -3.53
C THR A 378 20.58 6.58 -3.77
N GLY A 379 20.81 7.88 -3.95
CA GLY A 379 22.10 8.42 -4.40
C GLY A 379 22.39 8.22 -5.89
N GLU A 380 21.45 7.67 -6.68
CA GLU A 380 21.67 7.31 -8.08
C GLU A 380 20.57 7.82 -9.03
N ASN A 381 20.92 8.11 -10.28
CA ASN A 381 19.92 8.43 -11.30
C ASN A 381 19.13 7.18 -11.70
N PHE A 382 17.83 7.34 -11.90
CA PHE A 382 16.98 6.22 -12.29
C PHE A 382 17.39 5.56 -13.62
N GLY A 383 17.85 6.36 -14.60
CA GLY A 383 18.21 5.89 -15.95
C GLY A 383 19.55 5.17 -16.07
N ASP A 384 20.46 5.33 -15.09
CA ASP A 384 21.82 4.76 -15.17
C ASP A 384 21.80 3.23 -14.96
N ARG A 385 20.77 2.71 -14.30
CA ARG A 385 20.53 1.27 -14.19
C ARG A 385 19.82 0.77 -15.44
N LYS A 386 20.56 0.10 -16.34
CA LYS A 386 19.96 -0.79 -17.35
C LYS A 386 19.33 -2.00 -16.65
N ARG A 387 18.18 -1.80 -16.00
CA ARG A 387 17.43 -2.88 -15.34
C ARG A 387 16.99 -3.87 -16.42
N PRO A 388 17.13 -5.19 -16.22
CA PRO A 388 16.47 -6.18 -17.07
C PRO A 388 14.96 -5.88 -17.06
N GLY A 389 14.43 -5.43 -18.20
CA GLY A 389 13.02 -5.00 -18.33
C GLY A 389 12.76 -3.49 -18.34
N GLY A 390 13.77 -2.61 -18.26
CA GLY A 390 13.69 -1.19 -18.67
C GLY A 390 12.43 -0.42 -18.24
N GLY A 391 12.00 -0.56 -16.99
CA GLY A 391 10.75 0.03 -16.51
C GLY A 391 10.81 1.56 -16.40
N TYR A 392 9.65 2.23 -16.53
CA TYR A 392 9.55 3.68 -16.34
C TYR A 392 9.55 4.04 -14.84
N ILE A 393 10.02 5.25 -14.50
CA ILE A 393 10.00 5.76 -13.12
C ILE A 393 8.59 5.73 -12.49
N HIS A 394 7.56 5.85 -13.32
CA HIS A 394 6.17 5.73 -12.90
C HIS A 394 5.84 4.32 -12.42
N ASP A 395 6.29 3.27 -13.12
CA ASP A 395 6.06 1.87 -12.75
C ASP A 395 6.82 1.49 -11.48
N TYR A 396 7.98 2.13 -11.27
CA TYR A 396 8.71 2.02 -10.03
C TYR A 396 7.85 2.54 -8.88
N PHE A 397 7.50 3.82 -8.88
CA PHE A 397 6.77 4.40 -7.76
C PHE A 397 5.34 3.88 -7.61
N PHE A 398 4.64 3.53 -8.68
CA PHE A 398 3.32 2.91 -8.56
C PHE A 398 3.34 1.64 -7.68
N ARG A 399 4.44 0.86 -7.76
CA ARG A 399 4.64 -0.34 -6.93
C ARG A 399 5.11 -0.05 -5.50
N HIS A 400 5.44 1.20 -5.20
CA HIS A 400 6.00 1.66 -3.91
C HIS A 400 5.22 2.85 -3.32
N GLU A 401 4.08 3.20 -3.90
CA GLU A 401 3.18 4.20 -3.32
C GLU A 401 2.57 3.60 -2.04
N GLN A 402 2.54 4.39 -0.99
CA GLN A 402 2.10 4.01 0.34
C GLN A 402 1.36 5.16 1.01
N ASP A 403 0.79 4.92 2.19
CA ASP A 403 0.13 5.97 2.94
C ASP A 403 1.14 6.98 3.50
N ILE A 404 1.09 8.21 2.98
CA ILE A 404 1.95 9.32 3.40
C ILE A 404 1.35 10.11 4.55
N ALA A 405 0.15 9.76 5.04
CA ALA A 405 -0.57 10.46 6.10
C ALA A 405 0.23 10.68 7.39
N GLN A 406 1.21 9.81 7.63
CA GLN A 406 2.07 9.83 8.82
C GLN A 406 3.37 10.62 8.63
N ALA A 407 3.63 11.11 7.42
CA ALA A 407 4.79 11.95 7.18
C ALA A 407 4.71 13.25 7.98
N ALA A 408 5.78 13.58 8.70
CA ALA A 408 5.89 14.82 9.46
C ALA A 408 5.78 16.05 8.56
N TRP A 409 6.21 15.93 7.31
CA TRP A 409 6.00 16.95 6.29
C TRP A 409 5.45 16.34 5.00
N ARG A 410 4.27 16.79 4.60
CA ARG A 410 3.59 16.37 3.38
C ARG A 410 3.52 17.51 2.40
N PHE A 411 3.76 17.23 1.13
CA PHE A 411 3.55 18.21 0.09
C PHE A 411 2.87 17.63 -1.15
N VAL A 412 2.30 18.54 -1.91
CA VAL A 412 1.74 18.28 -3.24
C VAL A 412 2.07 19.45 -4.14
N VAL A 413 2.25 19.18 -5.43
CA VAL A 413 2.44 20.20 -6.46
C VAL A 413 1.18 20.29 -7.30
N VAL A 414 0.66 21.50 -7.48
CA VAL A 414 -0.55 21.78 -8.24
C VAL A 414 -0.24 22.69 -9.41
N ARG A 415 -0.95 22.51 -10.52
CA ARG A 415 -0.79 23.30 -11.74
C ARG A 415 -2.14 23.82 -12.17
N ASP A 416 -2.13 24.98 -12.84
CA ASP A 416 -3.31 25.52 -13.50
C ASP A 416 -4.03 24.40 -14.30
N PRO A 417 -5.32 24.15 -14.06
CA PRO A 417 -6.03 23.02 -14.67
C PRO A 417 -5.98 23.01 -16.19
N ILE A 418 -6.03 24.16 -16.85
CA ILE A 418 -5.99 24.25 -18.32
C ILE A 418 -4.58 24.05 -18.84
N GLN A 419 -3.56 24.63 -18.19
CA GLN A 419 -2.17 24.35 -18.57
C GLN A 419 -1.81 22.87 -18.36
N ARG A 420 -2.35 22.24 -17.31
CA ARG A 420 -2.22 20.79 -17.08
C ARG A 420 -2.87 19.99 -18.21
N PHE A 421 -4.09 20.35 -18.63
CA PHE A 421 -4.78 19.76 -19.77
C PHE A 421 -3.96 19.87 -21.06
N LEU A 422 -3.48 21.07 -21.41
CA LEU A 422 -2.68 21.31 -22.62
C LEU A 422 -1.37 20.51 -22.60
N SER A 423 -0.73 20.39 -21.43
CA SER A 423 0.43 19.53 -21.23
C SER A 423 0.09 18.04 -21.40
N GLY A 424 -1.10 17.62 -20.95
CA GLY A 424 -1.68 16.31 -21.21
C GLY A 424 -1.81 16.04 -22.71
N PHE A 425 -2.47 16.94 -23.43
CA PHE A 425 -2.75 16.80 -24.87
C PHE A 425 -1.48 16.78 -25.71
N SER A 426 -0.56 17.73 -25.49
CA SER A 426 0.73 17.76 -26.18
C SER A 426 1.50 16.44 -26.02
N ASN A 427 1.51 15.89 -24.81
CA ASN A 427 2.31 14.71 -24.52
C ASN A 427 1.61 13.40 -24.91
N ARG A 428 0.38 13.17 -24.46
CA ARG A 428 -0.31 11.89 -24.63
C ARG A 428 -0.92 11.74 -26.01
N VAL A 429 -1.55 12.80 -26.52
CA VAL A 429 -2.25 12.76 -27.82
C VAL A 429 -1.30 13.05 -28.97
N LEU A 430 -0.49 14.11 -28.90
CA LEU A 430 0.35 14.49 -30.05
C LEU A 430 1.69 13.75 -30.09
N HIS A 431 2.37 13.61 -28.95
CA HIS A 431 3.70 13.00 -28.92
C HIS A 431 3.65 11.46 -28.86
N TYR A 432 2.98 10.88 -27.85
CA TYR A 432 2.85 9.43 -27.72
C TYR A 432 1.78 8.80 -28.60
N ARG A 433 0.91 9.63 -29.20
CA ARG A 433 -0.16 9.18 -30.10
C ARG A 433 -1.04 8.09 -29.49
N GLU A 434 -1.37 8.22 -28.21
CA GLU A 434 -2.22 7.26 -27.46
C GLU A 434 -3.70 7.23 -27.94
N LEU A 435 -4.02 7.98 -28.99
CA LEU A 435 -5.30 7.95 -29.70
C LEU A 435 -5.16 7.62 -31.18
N SER A 436 -4.00 7.10 -31.61
CA SER A 436 -3.84 6.59 -32.98
C SER A 436 -4.50 5.23 -33.12
N ARG A 437 -4.84 4.86 -34.37
CA ARG A 437 -5.43 3.55 -34.66
C ARG A 437 -4.53 2.40 -34.19
N GLU A 438 -3.22 2.55 -34.35
CA GLU A 438 -2.22 1.55 -33.95
C GLU A 438 -2.20 1.35 -32.44
N TYR A 439 -2.20 2.44 -31.66
CA TYR A 439 -2.24 2.35 -30.21
C TYR A 439 -3.54 1.70 -29.72
N LEU A 440 -4.69 2.15 -30.25
CA LEU A 440 -5.99 1.64 -29.85
C LEU A 440 -6.16 0.15 -30.18
N ALA A 441 -5.68 -0.29 -31.35
CA ALA A 441 -5.69 -1.70 -31.74
C ALA A 441 -4.81 -2.58 -30.83
N SER A 442 -3.81 -2.00 -30.15
CA SER A 442 -2.96 -2.73 -29.20
C SER A 442 -3.59 -2.92 -27.82
N LEU A 443 -4.68 -2.21 -27.51
CA LEU A 443 -5.32 -2.26 -26.20
C LEU A 443 -6.22 -3.51 -26.08
N PRO A 444 -5.96 -4.44 -25.13
CA PRO A 444 -6.78 -5.63 -24.94
C PRO A 444 -8.23 -5.33 -24.54
N SER A 445 -8.46 -4.16 -23.93
CA SER A 445 -9.70 -3.78 -23.25
C SER A 445 -10.68 -2.98 -24.12
N MET A 446 -10.40 -2.78 -25.41
CA MET A 446 -11.29 -2.05 -26.33
C MET A 446 -12.32 -2.97 -27.02
N SER A 447 -12.59 -4.15 -26.46
CA SER A 447 -13.61 -5.06 -26.98
C SER A 447 -14.99 -4.41 -26.91
N GLY A 448 -15.49 -3.88 -28.03
CA GLY A 448 -16.81 -3.27 -28.16
C GLY A 448 -16.82 -1.82 -28.66
N VAL A 449 -15.66 -1.18 -28.81
CA VAL A 449 -15.56 0.08 -29.55
C VAL A 449 -15.23 -0.24 -31.00
N ASP A 450 -16.10 0.19 -31.92
CA ASP A 450 -15.79 0.10 -33.35
C ASP A 450 -14.63 1.06 -33.65
N LEU A 451 -13.45 0.49 -33.91
CA LEU A 451 -12.26 1.26 -34.23
C LEU A 451 -12.35 1.93 -35.61
N GLU A 452 -13.23 1.47 -36.51
CA GLU A 452 -13.46 2.14 -37.79
C GLU A 452 -14.08 3.52 -37.57
N ASP A 453 -15.07 3.59 -36.67
CA ASP A 453 -15.81 4.80 -36.30
C ASP A 453 -15.10 5.68 -35.26
N PHE A 454 -14.03 5.19 -34.62
CA PHE A 454 -13.30 5.97 -33.63
C PHE A 454 -12.49 7.10 -34.30
N PRO A 455 -12.75 8.39 -34.00
CA PRO A 455 -11.99 9.53 -34.54
C PRO A 455 -10.56 9.58 -33.98
N ALA A 456 -9.66 8.81 -34.59
CA ALA A 456 -8.25 8.78 -34.22
C ALA A 456 -7.52 10.09 -34.52
N ASN A 457 -6.48 10.39 -33.74
CA ASN A 457 -5.62 11.59 -33.89
C ASN A 457 -6.41 12.92 -33.93
N PRO A 458 -7.27 13.22 -32.94
CA PRO A 458 -8.09 14.42 -32.97
C PRO A 458 -7.28 15.71 -32.94
N SER A 459 -7.82 16.76 -33.55
CA SER A 459 -7.40 18.12 -33.26
C SER A 459 -7.73 18.50 -31.81
N LEU A 460 -7.14 19.58 -31.30
CA LEU A 460 -7.41 20.05 -29.93
C LEU A 460 -8.90 20.34 -29.72
N ASP A 461 -9.56 21.02 -30.66
CA ASP A 461 -10.99 21.34 -30.55
C ASP A 461 -11.87 20.10 -30.68
N GLN A 462 -11.52 19.15 -31.57
CA GLN A 462 -12.24 17.88 -31.68
C GLN A 462 -12.13 17.04 -30.40
N PHE A 463 -10.96 17.04 -29.78
CA PHE A 463 -10.73 16.34 -28.50
C PHE A 463 -11.54 16.97 -27.37
N ILE A 464 -11.59 18.30 -27.28
CA ILE A 464 -12.39 19.01 -26.26
C ILE A 464 -13.89 18.81 -26.50
N ALA A 465 -14.34 18.89 -27.75
CA ALA A 465 -15.75 18.71 -28.12
C ALA A 465 -16.28 17.30 -27.78
N ASN A 466 -15.41 16.30 -27.80
CA ASN A 466 -15.74 14.89 -27.54
C ASN A 466 -14.94 14.34 -26.33
N PHE A 467 -14.66 15.19 -25.35
CA PHE A 467 -13.76 14.88 -24.23
C PHE A 467 -14.12 13.58 -23.51
N GLU A 468 -15.39 13.41 -23.16
CA GLU A 468 -15.91 12.25 -22.43
C GLU A 468 -15.73 10.95 -23.22
N PHE A 469 -15.83 11.01 -24.55
CA PHE A 469 -15.62 9.88 -25.44
C PHE A 469 -14.16 9.42 -25.44
N TYR A 470 -13.20 10.35 -25.58
CA TYR A 470 -11.78 9.99 -25.53
C TYR A 470 -11.31 9.51 -24.15
N CYS A 471 -11.96 9.97 -23.07
CA CYS A 471 -11.71 9.46 -21.71
C CYS A 471 -12.17 8.02 -21.48
N GLN A 472 -12.74 7.33 -22.47
CA GLN A 472 -12.92 5.88 -22.41
C GLN A 472 -11.59 5.13 -22.52
N VAL A 473 -10.56 5.74 -23.14
CA VAL A 473 -9.20 5.19 -23.20
C VAL A 473 -8.53 5.37 -21.82
N PRO A 474 -8.13 4.30 -21.12
CA PRO A 474 -7.67 4.38 -19.72
C PRO A 474 -6.51 5.35 -19.48
N THR A 475 -5.52 5.38 -20.39
CA THR A 475 -4.37 6.29 -20.25
C THR A 475 -4.78 7.74 -20.41
N ILE A 476 -5.69 8.05 -21.34
CA ILE A 476 -6.27 9.38 -21.51
C ILE A 476 -7.06 9.76 -20.26
N ARG A 477 -7.96 8.90 -19.78
CA ARG A 477 -8.71 9.13 -18.53
C ARG A 477 -7.78 9.53 -17.38
N HIS A 478 -6.75 8.72 -17.12
CA HIS A 478 -5.81 8.95 -16.03
C HIS A 478 -5.13 10.34 -16.09
N HIS A 479 -4.73 10.80 -17.27
CA HIS A 479 -4.00 12.08 -17.40
C HIS A 479 -4.93 13.31 -17.38
N PHE A 480 -6.18 13.13 -17.81
CA PHE A 480 -7.12 14.23 -18.00
C PHE A 480 -8.21 14.33 -16.93
N SER A 481 -8.39 13.33 -16.06
CA SER A 481 -9.30 13.43 -14.92
C SER A 481 -8.97 14.65 -14.02
N PRO A 482 -9.96 15.34 -13.43
CA PRO A 482 -9.72 16.48 -12.54
C PRO A 482 -8.72 16.18 -11.41
N ILE A 483 -7.91 17.17 -10.99
CA ILE A 483 -6.96 17.04 -9.86
C ILE A 483 -7.71 16.64 -8.59
N SER A 484 -8.88 17.24 -8.37
CA SER A 484 -9.82 16.94 -7.29
C SER A 484 -10.27 15.47 -7.22
N ALA A 485 -10.11 14.70 -8.30
CA ALA A 485 -10.38 13.26 -8.30
C ALA A 485 -9.21 12.41 -7.78
N PHE A 486 -8.00 12.98 -7.67
CA PHE A 486 -6.78 12.27 -7.26
C PHE A 486 -6.22 12.75 -5.92
N VAL A 487 -6.33 14.05 -5.66
CA VAL A 487 -5.66 14.68 -4.53
C VAL A 487 -6.48 14.53 -3.26
N ALA A 488 -5.80 14.24 -2.15
CA ALA A 488 -6.42 14.37 -0.84
C ALA A 488 -6.81 15.85 -0.59
N PRO A 489 -7.71 16.14 0.36
CA PRO A 489 -8.03 17.52 0.72
C PRO A 489 -6.74 18.31 1.01
N LEU A 490 -6.65 19.54 0.50
CA LEU A 490 -5.39 20.32 0.52
C LEU A 490 -4.86 20.58 1.94
N GLU A 491 -5.76 20.64 2.93
CA GLU A 491 -5.44 20.72 4.36
C GLU A 491 -4.71 19.48 4.91
N SER A 492 -4.71 18.37 4.16
CA SER A 492 -3.94 17.17 4.49
C SER A 492 -2.44 17.35 4.20
N PHE A 493 -2.03 18.43 3.54
CA PHE A 493 -0.63 18.70 3.21
C PHE A 493 -0.07 19.80 4.09
N SER A 494 1.17 19.61 4.54
CA SER A 494 1.92 20.65 5.24
C SER A 494 2.23 21.85 4.34
N ARG A 495 2.38 21.60 3.02
CA ARG A 495 2.56 22.66 2.02
C ARG A 495 2.02 22.23 0.65
N VAL A 496 1.30 23.14 0.01
CA VAL A 496 0.86 23.01 -1.39
C VAL A 496 1.70 23.99 -2.21
N TYR A 497 2.33 23.50 -3.27
CA TYR A 497 3.14 24.32 -4.18
C TYR A 497 2.43 24.52 -5.49
N ALA A 498 2.28 25.76 -5.93
CA ALA A 498 1.97 26.04 -7.31
C ALA A 498 3.13 25.61 -8.22
N PHE A 499 2.85 25.33 -9.49
CA PHE A 499 3.82 24.80 -10.43
C PHE A 499 5.01 25.75 -10.66
N HIS A 500 4.79 27.06 -10.56
CA HIS A 500 5.85 28.06 -10.66
C HIS A 500 6.72 28.18 -9.39
N GLU A 501 6.35 27.49 -8.30
CA GLU A 501 7.08 27.46 -7.03
C GLU A 501 7.96 26.20 -6.90
N ILE A 502 8.22 25.48 -8.00
CA ILE A 502 9.05 24.27 -8.01
C ILE A 502 10.46 24.52 -7.44
N ASP A 503 11.04 25.69 -7.67
CA ASP A 503 12.34 26.05 -7.09
C ASP A 503 12.27 26.24 -5.57
N ALA A 504 11.16 26.80 -5.07
CA ALA A 504 10.93 26.93 -3.63
C ALA A 504 10.74 25.56 -2.98
N LEU A 505 10.06 24.63 -3.65
CA LEU A 505 9.98 23.23 -3.22
C LEU A 505 11.37 22.60 -3.12
N ALA A 506 12.23 22.81 -4.12
CA ALA A 506 13.57 22.26 -4.10
C ALA A 506 14.43 22.80 -2.94
N ALA A 507 14.32 24.11 -2.66
CA ALA A 507 14.97 24.73 -1.51
C ALA A 507 14.47 24.17 -0.16
N ASP A 508 13.15 23.98 -0.02
CA ASP A 508 12.53 23.41 1.18
C ASP A 508 12.98 21.98 1.44
N ILE A 509 13.00 21.13 0.39
CA ILE A 509 13.50 19.75 0.50
C ILE A 509 14.98 19.80 0.89
N SER A 510 15.79 20.63 0.22
CA SER A 510 17.23 20.72 0.53
C SER A 510 17.50 21.08 1.99
N LYS A 511 16.74 22.06 2.51
CA LYS A 511 16.81 22.47 3.91
C LYS A 511 16.43 21.35 4.88
N ARG A 512 15.43 20.53 4.54
CA ARG A 512 14.94 19.43 5.39
C ARG A 512 15.87 18.23 5.37
N THR A 513 16.46 17.94 4.22
CA THR A 513 17.31 16.76 4.04
C THR A 513 18.76 17.03 4.42
N GLY A 514 19.17 18.31 4.44
CA GLY A 514 20.57 18.70 4.55
C GLY A 514 21.38 18.38 3.30
N GLN A 515 20.73 18.01 2.19
CA GLN A 515 21.34 17.63 0.92
C GLN A 515 20.89 18.58 -0.18
N GLU A 516 21.73 18.81 -1.18
CA GLU A 516 21.29 19.58 -2.35
C GLU A 516 20.23 18.79 -3.13
N PHE A 517 19.04 19.37 -3.30
CA PHE A 517 17.95 18.79 -4.07
C PHE A 517 17.69 19.62 -5.32
N ARG A 518 17.82 19.00 -6.50
CA ARG A 518 17.57 19.63 -7.80
C ARG A 518 16.50 18.85 -8.56
N ILE A 519 15.52 19.56 -9.10
CA ILE A 519 14.45 18.96 -9.90
C ILE A 519 14.84 19.07 -11.38
N PRO A 520 15.11 17.95 -12.08
CA PRO A 520 15.54 18.00 -13.47
C PRO A 520 14.41 18.41 -14.40
N HIS A 521 14.73 19.10 -15.49
CA HIS A 521 13.77 19.43 -16.55
C HIS A 521 13.66 18.26 -17.57
N SER A 522 13.18 17.10 -17.11
CA SER A 522 13.25 15.83 -17.86
C SER A 522 12.23 15.68 -19.00
N GLN A 523 11.11 16.41 -18.98
CA GLN A 523 10.10 16.31 -20.04
C GLN A 523 10.10 17.52 -20.98
N GLN A 524 10.71 17.34 -22.15
CA GLN A 524 10.67 18.31 -23.25
C GLN A 524 9.86 17.80 -24.46
N GLY A 525 9.23 16.62 -24.36
CA GLY A 525 8.52 15.99 -25.47
C GLY A 525 7.17 16.65 -25.80
N GLY A 526 6.94 16.85 -27.10
CA GLY A 526 5.70 17.37 -27.68
C GLY A 526 5.68 18.88 -27.94
N PRO A 527 4.80 19.35 -28.85
CA PRO A 527 4.71 20.77 -29.18
C PRO A 527 4.14 21.59 -28.02
N LYS A 528 4.81 22.68 -27.63
CA LYS A 528 4.32 23.58 -26.58
C LYS A 528 3.04 24.29 -27.04
N LEU A 529 1.89 23.83 -26.55
CA LEU A 529 0.60 24.47 -26.77
C LEU A 529 0.40 25.63 -25.77
N LYS A 530 -0.14 26.73 -26.26
CA LYS A 530 -0.45 27.91 -25.45
C LYS A 530 -1.97 28.14 -25.39
N LEU A 531 -2.42 28.86 -24.37
CA LEU A 531 -3.83 29.14 -24.10
C LEU A 531 -4.53 29.87 -25.25
N GLU A 532 -3.80 30.69 -26.01
CA GLU A 532 -4.34 31.48 -27.12
C GLU A 532 -4.80 30.62 -28.30
N ARG A 533 -4.38 29.35 -28.36
CA ARG A 533 -4.84 28.39 -29.38
C ARG A 533 -6.25 27.88 -29.14
N LEU A 534 -6.82 28.10 -27.96
CA LEU A 534 -8.17 27.62 -27.65
C LEU A 534 -9.24 28.55 -28.24
N GLY A 535 -10.28 28.00 -28.85
CA GLY A 535 -11.50 28.76 -29.17
C GLY A 535 -12.25 29.20 -27.90
N GLY A 536 -13.16 30.17 -28.02
CA GLY A 536 -13.95 30.66 -26.88
C GLY A 536 -14.82 29.56 -26.29
N ASP A 537 -15.46 28.76 -27.13
CA ASP A 537 -16.26 27.60 -26.73
C ASP A 537 -15.42 26.51 -26.09
N SER A 538 -14.27 26.16 -26.69
CA SER A 538 -13.33 25.17 -26.14
C SER A 538 -12.84 25.58 -24.75
N LEU A 539 -12.51 26.87 -24.55
CA LEU A 539 -12.10 27.36 -23.24
C LEU A 539 -13.24 27.25 -22.21
N ARG A 540 -14.45 27.71 -22.55
CA ARG A 540 -15.62 27.61 -21.65
C ARG A 540 -15.90 26.17 -21.26
N ARG A 541 -15.82 25.24 -22.21
CA ARG A 541 -16.01 23.81 -21.93
C ARG A 541 -14.94 23.26 -20.99
N LEU A 542 -13.65 23.60 -21.19
CA LEU A 542 -12.58 23.18 -20.29
C LEU A 542 -12.74 23.76 -18.88
N VAL A 543 -13.11 25.03 -18.74
CA VAL A 543 -13.39 25.64 -17.43
C VAL A 543 -14.50 24.87 -16.73
N LYS A 544 -15.58 24.51 -17.45
CA LYS A 544 -16.67 23.70 -16.89
C LYS A 544 -16.21 22.29 -16.47
N ILE A 545 -15.39 21.62 -17.28
CA ILE A 545 -14.84 20.29 -16.95
C ILE A 545 -14.01 20.33 -15.66
N TYR A 546 -13.25 21.42 -15.44
CA TYR A 546 -12.33 21.58 -14.31
C TYR A 546 -12.84 22.56 -13.25
N GLU A 547 -14.14 22.82 -13.17
CA GLU A 547 -14.73 23.77 -12.21
C GLU A 547 -14.39 23.41 -10.76
N ALA A 548 -14.50 22.12 -10.42
CA ALA A 548 -14.13 21.62 -9.09
C ALA A 548 -12.64 21.81 -8.76
N ASP A 549 -11.76 21.72 -9.77
CA ASP A 549 -10.34 21.97 -9.56
C ASP A 549 -10.09 23.46 -9.27
N TYR A 550 -10.76 24.37 -9.98
CA TYR A 550 -10.62 25.80 -9.72
C TYR A 550 -11.18 26.21 -8.36
N GLU A 551 -12.29 25.63 -7.92
CA GLU A 551 -12.81 25.91 -6.57
C GLU A 551 -11.83 25.43 -5.49
N MET A 552 -11.30 24.20 -5.63
CA MET A 552 -10.30 23.65 -4.72
C MET A 552 -8.99 24.48 -4.75
N LEU A 553 -8.60 25.00 -5.91
CA LEU A 553 -7.33 25.71 -6.13
C LEU A 553 -7.47 27.23 -6.14
N LYS A 554 -8.59 27.81 -5.68
CA LYS A 554 -8.89 29.24 -5.79
C LYS A 554 -7.85 30.20 -5.20
N HIS A 555 -7.02 29.72 -4.28
CA HIS A 555 -5.90 30.48 -3.69
C HIS A 555 -4.62 30.45 -4.54
N PHE A 556 -4.55 29.59 -5.55
CA PHE A 556 -3.39 29.39 -6.42
C PHE A 556 -3.68 29.80 -7.87
N TYR A 557 -4.89 29.48 -8.37
CA TYR A 557 -5.29 29.72 -9.75
C TYR A 557 -6.74 30.19 -9.81
N LEU A 558 -7.00 31.15 -10.68
CA LEU A 558 -8.35 31.59 -11.02
C LEU A 558 -8.71 31.06 -12.42
N PRO A 559 -9.99 30.73 -12.68
CA PRO A 559 -10.42 30.43 -14.03
C PRO A 559 -10.06 31.59 -14.97
N PRO A 560 -9.55 31.32 -16.18
CA PRO A 560 -9.28 32.38 -17.14
C PRO A 560 -10.59 33.06 -17.55
N SER A 561 -10.66 34.38 -17.36
CA SER A 561 -11.69 35.23 -17.94
C SER A 561 -11.36 35.48 -19.41
N ARG A 562 -12.38 35.43 -20.28
CA ARG A 562 -12.29 35.91 -21.66
C ARG A 562 -13.12 37.16 -21.83
#